data_AF-A0A1Z9J5H4-F1
#
_entry.id   AF-A0A1Z9J5H4-F1
#
_cell.length_a   1.000
_cell.length_b   1.000
_cell.length_c   1.000
_cell.angle_alpha   90.00
_cell.angle_beta   90.00
_cell.angle_gamma   90.00
#
_symmetry.space_group_name_H-M   'P 1'
#
loop_
_entity.id
_entity.type
_entity.pdbx_description
1 polymer ?
#
loop_
_entity_poly.entity_id
_entity_poly.type
_entity_poly.pdbx_seq_one_letter_code
_entity_poly.pdbx_strand_id
1 'polypeptide(L)'
;MFTNNNEQYHSLVVGTSGKGKSVMSERARTRARLEGHLLVDTEMFRDGKGLKPYEYEYARRLVHGLDGRLPRELRNKPVTIISDISRPRKRKWEPKHLVTTVNGITLDRRLIRDACIQLEALSGIWLNQPQIIKLMEGAGIDETLAEYGETETQIREMLAEALSMELIGRSWPNCGSLYNSAEKADTGFAEALDKAAEAAGYQVR
;
A
#
# COMPACT_ATOMS: atom_id res chain seq x y z
N MET A 1 -8.73 -0.57 8.17
CA MET A 1 -8.76 -0.85 9.62
C MET A 1 -7.58 -1.74 9.93
N PHE A 2 -6.64 -1.28 10.76
CA PHE A 2 -5.52 -2.11 11.24
C PHE A 2 -6.08 -3.14 12.23
N THR A 3 -6.13 -4.40 11.85
CA THR A 3 -6.66 -5.47 12.70
C THR A 3 -5.56 -5.99 13.61
N ASN A 4 -5.51 -5.47 14.84
CA ASN A 4 -4.80 -6.11 15.94
C ASN A 4 -5.87 -6.90 16.71
N ASN A 5 -5.88 -8.22 16.59
CA ASN A 5 -6.95 -9.10 17.13
C ASN A 5 -6.96 -9.22 18.66
N ASN A 6 -6.14 -8.44 19.39
CA ASN A 6 -6.09 -8.43 20.85
C ASN A 6 -6.70 -7.13 21.40
N GLU A 7 -8.02 -7.11 21.55
CA GLU A 7 -8.79 -5.97 22.09
C GLU A 7 -8.51 -5.65 23.57
N GLN A 8 -7.69 -6.44 24.27
CA GLN A 8 -7.59 -6.40 25.74
C GLN A 8 -6.77 -5.24 26.32
N TYR A 9 -6.01 -4.46 25.53
CA TYR A 9 -5.12 -3.41 26.08
C TYR A 9 -5.16 -2.06 25.33
N HIS A 10 -6.26 -1.76 24.63
CA HIS A 10 -6.40 -0.51 23.89
C HIS A 10 -7.23 0.51 24.67
N SER A 11 -6.65 1.67 24.98
CA SER A 11 -7.37 2.79 25.56
C SER A 11 -7.68 3.83 24.48
N LEU A 12 -8.92 4.30 24.45
CA LEU A 12 -9.41 5.23 23.43
C LEU A 12 -10.02 6.47 24.09
N VAL A 13 -9.44 7.64 23.82
CA VAL A 13 -9.94 8.94 24.30
C VAL A 13 -10.49 9.71 23.09
N VAL A 14 -11.81 9.86 23.03
CA VAL A 14 -12.53 10.59 21.97
C VAL A 14 -13.44 11.65 22.59
N GLY A 15 -13.77 12.68 21.83
CA GLY A 15 -14.85 13.61 22.17
C GLY A 15 -14.98 14.73 21.14
N THR A 16 -15.69 15.80 21.46
CA THR A 16 -15.76 17.02 20.65
C THR A 16 -14.88 18.13 21.23
N SER A 17 -14.48 19.09 20.39
CA SER A 17 -13.69 20.26 20.84
C SER A 17 -14.46 21.07 21.91
N GLY A 18 -13.73 21.65 22.88
CA GLY A 18 -14.32 22.50 23.93
C GLY A 18 -14.95 21.79 25.14
N LYS A 19 -14.80 20.46 25.28
CA LYS A 19 -15.37 19.68 26.41
C LYS A 19 -14.35 19.26 27.48
N GLY A 20 -13.25 20.02 27.64
CA GLY A 20 -12.24 19.71 28.66
C GLY A 20 -11.34 18.51 28.35
N LYS A 21 -11.26 18.11 27.07
CA LYS A 21 -10.42 17.00 26.62
C LYS A 21 -8.94 17.15 26.96
N SER A 22 -8.43 18.38 26.94
CA SER A 22 -6.99 18.66 27.09
C SER A 22 -6.46 18.02 28.38
N VAL A 23 -7.19 18.16 29.49
CA VAL A 23 -6.82 17.57 30.79
C VAL A 23 -6.85 16.04 30.77
N MET A 24 -7.85 15.44 30.11
CA MET A 24 -7.97 13.99 29.98
C MET A 24 -6.90 13.40 29.03
N SER A 25 -6.62 14.10 27.94
CA SER A 25 -5.57 13.73 26.98
C SER A 25 -4.19 13.80 27.64
N GLU A 26 -3.92 14.80 28.46
CA GLU A 26 -2.65 14.94 29.18
C GLU A 26 -2.43 13.82 30.20
N ARG A 27 -3.48 13.46 30.97
CA ARG A 27 -3.44 12.30 31.86
C ARG A 27 -3.24 10.99 31.10
N ALA A 28 -3.92 10.81 29.97
CA ALA A 28 -3.77 9.64 29.12
C ALA A 28 -2.36 9.55 28.51
N ARG A 29 -1.78 10.66 28.07
CA ARG A 29 -0.39 10.74 27.59
C ARG A 29 0.59 10.31 28.67
N THR A 30 0.45 10.88 29.88
CA THR A 30 1.33 10.58 31.01
C THR A 30 1.24 9.10 31.39
N ARG A 31 0.02 8.55 31.47
CA ARG A 31 -0.21 7.14 31.76
C ARG A 31 0.38 6.23 30.68
N ALA A 32 0.13 6.53 29.40
CA ALA A 32 0.67 5.74 28.29
C ALA A 32 2.21 5.70 28.31
N ARG A 33 2.86 6.82 28.64
CA ARG A 33 4.32 6.88 28.77
C ARG A 33 4.84 6.05 29.95
N LEU A 34 4.16 6.09 31.10
CA LEU A 34 4.51 5.32 32.29
C LEU A 34 4.33 3.81 32.09
N GLU A 35 3.25 3.41 31.42
CA GLU A 35 2.91 2.01 31.14
C GLU A 35 3.67 1.44 29.92
N GLY A 36 4.46 2.26 29.23
CA GLY A 36 5.20 1.85 28.03
C GLY A 36 4.31 1.57 26.81
N HIS A 37 3.08 2.09 26.81
CA HIS A 37 2.13 1.94 25.71
C HIS A 37 2.52 2.80 24.51
N LEU A 38 2.15 2.35 23.31
CA LEU A 38 2.28 3.15 22.10
C LEU A 38 1.27 4.30 22.15
N LEU A 39 1.74 5.54 22.15
CA LEU A 39 0.89 6.73 22.14
C LEU A 39 0.56 7.13 20.70
N VAL A 40 -0.71 7.14 20.32
CA VAL A 40 -1.19 7.59 19.00
C VAL A 40 -2.09 8.78 19.20
N ASP A 41 -1.57 9.98 18.96
CA ASP A 41 -2.30 11.23 19.17
C ASP A 41 -2.38 12.02 17.86
N THR A 42 -3.60 12.22 17.36
CA THR A 42 -3.85 12.91 16.09
C THR A 42 -3.58 14.41 16.17
N GLU A 43 -3.74 15.03 17.34
CA GLU A 43 -3.43 16.45 17.55
C GLU A 43 -1.91 16.65 17.53
N MET A 44 -1.16 15.82 18.27
CA MET A 44 0.30 15.87 18.29
C MET A 44 0.94 15.58 16.92
N PHE A 45 0.29 14.73 16.11
CA PHE A 45 0.70 14.50 14.72
C PHE A 45 0.56 15.77 13.87
N ARG A 46 -0.57 16.48 13.98
CA ARG A 46 -0.79 17.75 13.24
C ARG A 46 0.16 18.85 13.70
N ASP A 47 0.47 18.90 14.99
CA ASP A 47 1.42 19.85 15.57
C ASP A 47 2.89 19.49 15.27
N GLY A 48 3.15 18.27 14.79
CA GLY A 48 4.47 17.79 14.39
C GLY A 48 5.45 17.58 15.57
N LYS A 49 4.96 17.42 16.81
CA LYS A 49 5.81 17.35 18.01
C LYS A 49 5.38 16.25 18.99
N GLY A 50 6.36 15.63 19.65
CA GLY A 50 6.17 14.79 20.83
C GLY A 50 5.72 13.33 20.59
N LEU A 51 5.69 12.88 19.34
CA LEU A 51 5.53 11.48 18.97
C LEU A 51 6.89 10.87 18.59
N LYS A 52 7.13 9.62 18.99
CA LYS A 52 8.26 8.81 18.52
C LYS A 52 8.06 8.41 17.05
N PRO A 53 9.10 7.98 16.31
CA PRO A 53 8.98 7.64 14.88
C PRO A 53 7.81 6.69 14.55
N TYR A 54 7.65 5.62 15.34
CA TYR A 54 6.57 4.65 15.14
C TYR A 54 5.19 5.14 15.59
N GLU A 55 5.15 5.98 16.62
CA GLU A 55 3.93 6.64 17.09
C GLU A 55 3.42 7.62 16.03
N TYR A 56 4.35 8.34 15.40
CA TYR A 56 4.10 9.27 14.32
C TYR A 56 3.57 8.56 13.08
N GLU A 57 4.16 7.44 12.69
CA GLU A 57 3.69 6.64 11.55
C GLU A 57 2.26 6.13 11.79
N TYR A 58 1.98 5.62 12.98
CA TYR A 58 0.64 5.17 13.34
C TYR A 58 -0.36 6.34 13.29
N ALA A 59 -0.04 7.47 13.92
CA ALA A 59 -0.90 8.65 13.92
C ALA A 59 -1.13 9.18 12.50
N ARG A 60 -0.11 9.21 11.65
CA ARG A 60 -0.19 9.53 10.21
C ARG A 60 -1.20 8.64 9.51
N ARG A 61 -1.07 7.33 9.66
CA ARG A 61 -1.99 6.35 9.04
C ARG A 61 -3.43 6.57 9.50
N LEU A 62 -3.63 6.88 10.79
CA LEU A 62 -4.95 7.13 11.36
C LEU A 62 -5.58 8.43 10.83
N VAL A 63 -4.81 9.51 10.72
CA VAL A 63 -5.27 10.81 10.19
C VAL A 63 -5.56 10.74 8.69
N HIS A 64 -4.72 10.07 7.92
CA HIS A 64 -4.88 9.95 6.47
C HIS A 64 -5.82 8.80 6.05
N GLY A 65 -6.32 8.01 7.00
CA GLY A 65 -7.20 6.87 6.71
C GLY A 65 -6.51 5.78 5.87
N LEU A 66 -5.19 5.65 6.01
CA LEU A 66 -4.41 4.61 5.33
C LEU A 66 -4.74 3.26 5.97
N ASP A 67 -4.84 2.23 5.14
CA ASP A 67 -5.07 0.86 5.57
C ASP A 67 -3.76 0.05 5.48
N GLY A 68 -3.78 -1.27 5.72
CA GLY A 68 -2.60 -2.14 5.63
C GLY A 68 -2.22 -2.83 6.93
N ARG A 69 -1.09 -3.54 6.95
CA ARG A 69 -0.55 -4.13 8.19
C ARG A 69 0.38 -3.14 8.88
N LEU A 70 0.34 -3.14 10.22
CA LEU A 70 1.34 -2.42 11.01
C LEU A 70 2.72 -3.12 10.88
N PRO A 71 3.83 -2.37 10.97
CA PRO A 71 5.17 -2.94 11.14
C PRO A 71 5.20 -4.01 12.23
N ARG A 72 5.99 -5.07 12.04
CA ARG A 72 6.06 -6.22 12.98
C ARG A 72 6.31 -5.79 14.42
N GLU A 73 7.12 -4.75 14.61
CA GLU A 73 7.51 -4.18 15.91
C GLU A 73 6.36 -3.49 16.66
N LEU A 74 5.28 -3.15 15.96
CA LEU A 74 4.08 -2.50 16.49
C LEU A 74 2.90 -3.45 16.64
N ARG A 75 3.00 -4.67 16.09
CA ARG A 75 1.99 -5.71 16.27
C ARG A 75 2.00 -6.16 17.75
N ASN A 76 0.83 -6.40 18.31
CA ASN A 76 0.64 -6.89 19.70
C ASN A 76 1.07 -5.95 20.84
N LYS A 77 1.53 -4.72 20.57
CA LYS A 77 1.79 -3.75 21.65
C LYS A 77 0.48 -3.09 22.12
N PRO A 78 0.35 -2.78 23.42
CA PRO A 78 -0.75 -1.96 23.92
C PRO A 78 -0.67 -0.55 23.33
N VAL A 79 -1.81 -0.04 22.86
CA VAL A 79 -1.88 1.27 22.16
C VAL A 79 -2.90 2.15 22.86
N THR A 80 -2.51 3.40 23.12
CA THR A 80 -3.39 4.45 23.62
C THR A 80 -3.66 5.44 22.49
N ILE A 81 -4.90 5.49 22.02
CA ILE A 81 -5.32 6.33 20.91
C ILE A 81 -6.09 7.54 21.46
N ILE A 82 -5.59 8.73 21.16
CA ILE A 82 -6.22 10.02 21.44
C ILE A 82 -6.60 10.61 20.10
N SER A 83 -7.90 10.68 19.80
CA SER A 83 -8.36 11.25 18.53
C SER A 83 -9.54 12.20 18.68
N ASP A 84 -9.48 13.28 17.91
CA ASP A 84 -10.57 14.21 17.64
C ASP A 84 -11.52 13.70 16.55
N ILE A 85 -10.99 12.85 15.67
CA ILE A 85 -11.73 12.22 14.57
C ILE A 85 -12.66 11.13 15.16
N SER A 86 -13.97 11.30 14.99
CA SER A 86 -14.94 10.24 15.26
C SER A 86 -14.57 9.03 14.41
N ARG A 87 -14.56 7.82 14.99
CA ARG A 87 -14.26 6.55 14.31
C ARG A 87 -14.65 6.62 12.82
N PRO A 88 -13.75 6.32 11.87
CA PRO A 88 -14.15 6.25 10.47
C PRO A 88 -15.40 5.35 10.42
N ARG A 89 -16.49 5.89 9.85
CA ARG A 89 -17.77 5.19 9.72
C ARG A 89 -17.46 3.76 9.30
N LYS A 90 -17.96 2.76 10.05
CA LYS A 90 -17.84 1.34 9.69
C LYS A 90 -18.02 1.25 8.17
N ARG A 91 -16.98 0.86 7.43
CA ARG A 91 -17.11 0.65 5.99
C ARG A 91 -18.29 -0.29 5.82
N LYS A 92 -19.22 0.07 4.93
CA LYS A 92 -20.20 -0.91 4.45
C LYS A 92 -19.38 -2.10 3.98
N TRP A 93 -19.67 -3.27 4.53
CA TRP A 93 -18.99 -4.49 4.11
C TRP A 93 -19.16 -4.61 2.59
N GLU A 94 -18.05 -4.49 1.87
CA GLU A 94 -18.04 -4.72 0.44
C GLU A 94 -17.58 -6.17 0.25
N PRO A 95 -18.32 -6.99 -0.51
CA PRO A 95 -17.93 -8.36 -0.76
C PRO A 95 -16.55 -8.35 -1.43
N LYS A 96 -15.59 -8.98 -0.77
CA LYS A 96 -14.27 -9.25 -1.33
C LYS A 96 -14.43 -10.32 -2.40
N HIS A 97 -14.33 -9.92 -3.65
CA HIS A 97 -14.27 -10.86 -4.77
C HIS A 97 -12.84 -11.40 -4.82
N LEU A 98 -12.66 -12.62 -4.33
CA LEU A 98 -11.36 -13.30 -4.29
C LEU A 98 -11.10 -14.01 -5.61
N VAL A 99 -9.85 -14.00 -6.04
CA VAL A 99 -9.34 -14.76 -7.18
C VAL A 99 -8.17 -15.60 -6.70
N THR A 100 -8.22 -16.89 -6.99
CA THR A 100 -7.14 -17.84 -6.71
C THR A 100 -6.21 -17.89 -7.92
N THR A 101 -4.92 -17.63 -7.71
CA THR A 101 -3.87 -17.94 -8.68
C THR A 101 -3.56 -19.44 -8.67
N VAL A 102 -2.92 -19.94 -9.73
CA VAL A 102 -2.49 -21.34 -9.86
C VAL A 102 -1.52 -21.74 -8.74
N ASN A 103 -0.75 -20.79 -8.21
CA ASN A 103 0.15 -20.97 -7.07
C ASN A 103 -0.60 -21.12 -5.72
N GLY A 104 -1.94 -21.12 -5.72
CA GLY A 104 -2.76 -21.29 -4.53
C GLY A 104 -2.93 -20.01 -3.70
N ILE A 105 -2.54 -18.85 -4.22
CA ILE A 105 -2.61 -17.57 -3.52
C ILE A 105 -3.96 -16.91 -3.80
N THR A 106 -4.60 -16.43 -2.73
CA THR A 106 -5.90 -15.76 -2.81
C THR A 106 -5.70 -14.25 -2.80
N LEU A 107 -6.02 -13.60 -3.91
CA LEU A 107 -5.90 -12.16 -4.08
C LEU A 107 -7.27 -11.51 -4.20
N ASP A 108 -7.41 -10.30 -3.64
CA ASP A 108 -8.60 -9.49 -3.84
C ASP A 108 -8.61 -8.97 -5.30
N ARG A 109 -9.72 -9.15 -6.02
CA ARG A 109 -9.91 -8.69 -7.41
C ARG A 109 -9.66 -7.19 -7.59
N ARG A 110 -9.84 -6.41 -6.53
CA ARG A 110 -9.53 -4.98 -6.51
C ARG A 110 -8.03 -4.73 -6.65
N LEU A 111 -7.20 -5.48 -5.94
CA LEU A 111 -5.74 -5.35 -6.03
C LEU A 111 -5.24 -5.68 -7.44
N ILE A 112 -5.81 -6.71 -8.06
CA ILE A 112 -5.48 -7.07 -9.45
C ILE A 112 -5.90 -5.94 -10.40
N ARG A 113 -7.08 -5.34 -10.19
CA ARG A 113 -7.53 -4.20 -10.98
C ARG A 113 -6.63 -2.98 -10.81
N ASP A 114 -6.23 -2.68 -9.58
CA ASP A 114 -5.32 -1.56 -9.29
C ASP A 114 -3.95 -1.79 -9.94
N ALA A 115 -3.46 -3.04 -9.96
CA ALA A 115 -2.26 -3.43 -10.69
C ALA A 115 -2.40 -3.20 -12.20
N CYS A 116 -3.52 -3.61 -12.81
CA CYS A 116 -3.80 -3.34 -14.23
C CYS A 116 -3.73 -1.84 -14.55
N ILE A 117 -4.40 -1.01 -13.74
CA ILE A 117 -4.46 0.44 -13.97
C ILE A 117 -3.07 1.07 -13.86
N GLN A 118 -2.26 0.62 -12.90
CA GLN A 118 -0.92 1.16 -12.70
C GLN A 118 0.05 0.72 -13.80
N LEU A 119 -0.08 -0.51 -14.28
CA LEU A 119 0.69 -1.00 -15.40
C LEU A 119 0.30 -0.27 -16.69
N GLU A 120 -0.99 -0.09 -16.97
CA GLU A 120 -1.49 0.69 -18.10
C GLU A 120 -0.96 2.14 -18.06
N ALA A 121 -0.93 2.76 -16.88
CA ALA A 121 -0.41 4.12 -16.72
C ALA A 121 1.10 4.23 -17.00
N LEU A 122 1.85 3.13 -16.88
CA LEU A 122 3.29 3.10 -17.01
C LEU A 122 3.75 2.61 -18.38
N SER A 123 3.09 1.59 -18.94
CA SER A 123 3.44 0.99 -20.23
C SER A 123 2.54 1.41 -21.38
N GLY A 124 1.35 1.97 -21.12
CA GLY A 124 0.33 2.23 -22.15
C GLY A 124 -0.38 0.98 -22.66
N ILE A 125 -0.04 -0.21 -22.13
CA ILE A 125 -0.59 -1.49 -22.57
C ILE A 125 -1.75 -1.91 -21.67
N TRP A 126 -2.88 -2.20 -22.29
CA TRP A 126 -4.05 -2.70 -21.59
C TRP A 126 -4.03 -4.23 -21.51
N LEU A 127 -3.92 -4.74 -20.28
CA LEU A 127 -3.99 -6.17 -19.98
C LEU A 127 -5.34 -6.54 -19.35
N ASN A 128 -5.93 -7.63 -19.84
CA ASN A 128 -7.08 -8.26 -19.20
C ASN A 128 -6.67 -8.94 -17.89
N GLN A 129 -7.63 -9.08 -16.97
CA GLN A 129 -7.42 -9.74 -15.69
C GLN A 129 -6.75 -11.14 -15.77
N PRO A 130 -7.14 -12.06 -16.68
CA PRO A 130 -6.41 -13.33 -16.83
C PRO A 130 -4.98 -13.18 -17.37
N GLN A 131 -4.70 -12.14 -18.16
CA GLN A 131 -3.36 -11.92 -18.73
C GLN A 131 -2.41 -11.40 -17.64
N ILE A 132 -2.84 -10.44 -16.81
CA ILE A 132 -2.02 -9.97 -15.70
C ILE A 132 -1.79 -11.06 -14.65
N ILE A 133 -2.76 -11.95 -14.42
CA ILE A 133 -2.60 -13.08 -13.50
C ILE A 133 -1.49 -14.02 -13.99
N LYS A 134 -1.48 -14.37 -15.28
CA LYS A 134 -0.40 -15.20 -15.85
C LYS A 134 0.98 -14.55 -15.70
N LEU A 135 1.05 -13.24 -15.91
CA LEU A 135 2.29 -12.47 -15.76
C LEU A 135 2.76 -12.42 -14.30
N MET A 136 1.83 -12.22 -13.36
CA MET A 136 2.10 -12.29 -11.92
C MET A 136 2.56 -13.68 -11.48
N GLU A 137 1.94 -14.74 -12.00
CA GLU A 137 2.28 -16.13 -11.71
C GLU A 137 3.68 -16.49 -12.25
N GLY A 138 4.00 -16.07 -13.47
CA GLY A 138 5.31 -16.32 -14.09
C GLY A 138 6.47 -15.63 -13.37
N ALA A 139 6.21 -14.47 -12.76
CA ALA A 139 7.21 -13.67 -12.06
C ALA A 139 7.22 -13.84 -10.53
N GLY A 140 6.30 -14.64 -9.96
CA GLY A 140 6.17 -14.80 -8.50
C GLY A 140 5.72 -13.52 -7.77
N ILE A 141 5.09 -12.58 -8.49
CA ILE A 141 4.65 -11.29 -7.93
C ILE A 141 3.39 -11.49 -7.06
N ASP A 142 2.64 -12.57 -7.28
CA ASP A 142 1.46 -12.93 -6.51
C ASP A 142 1.75 -13.13 -5.01
N GLU A 143 2.90 -13.70 -4.66
CA GLU A 143 3.37 -13.79 -3.27
C GLU A 143 3.60 -12.41 -2.65
N THR A 144 4.34 -11.55 -3.34
CA THR A 144 4.63 -10.19 -2.86
C THR A 144 3.35 -9.37 -2.70
N LEU A 145 2.43 -9.47 -3.66
CA LEU A 145 1.16 -8.74 -3.62
C LEU A 145 0.27 -9.21 -2.46
N ALA A 146 0.30 -10.50 -2.13
CA ALA A 146 -0.42 -11.05 -0.97
C ALA A 146 0.19 -10.61 0.37
N GLU A 147 1.52 -10.44 0.44
CA GLU A 147 2.20 -9.98 1.67
C GLU A 147 1.97 -8.50 1.96
N TYR A 148 2.09 -7.64 0.95
CA TYR A 148 1.98 -6.19 1.09
C TYR A 148 0.51 -5.72 1.07
N GLY A 149 -0.36 -6.39 0.31
CA GLY A 149 -1.79 -6.07 0.24
C GLY A 149 -2.12 -4.74 -0.43
N GLU A 150 -1.12 -4.09 -1.04
CA GLU A 150 -1.21 -2.87 -1.83
C GLU A 150 -0.24 -2.97 -3.00
N THR A 151 -0.55 -2.33 -4.12
CA THR A 151 0.34 -2.21 -5.27
C THR A 151 1.35 -1.09 -5.03
N GLU A 152 2.35 -1.39 -4.20
CA GLU A 152 3.48 -0.52 -3.91
C GLU A 152 4.29 -0.22 -5.19
N THR A 153 5.09 0.86 -5.16
CA THR A 153 5.97 1.26 -6.26
C THR A 153 6.87 0.11 -6.73
N GLN A 154 7.37 -0.70 -5.80
CA GLN A 154 8.20 -1.88 -6.11
C GLN A 154 7.43 -2.93 -6.92
N ILE A 155 6.17 -3.18 -6.58
CA ILE A 155 5.32 -4.13 -7.31
C ILE A 155 5.04 -3.63 -8.72
N ARG A 156 4.88 -2.31 -8.91
CA ARG A 156 4.72 -1.73 -10.26
C ARG A 156 5.96 -1.93 -11.12
N GLU A 157 7.14 -1.69 -10.56
CA GLU A 157 8.42 -1.89 -11.25
C GLU A 157 8.61 -3.37 -11.61
N MET A 158 8.34 -4.29 -10.68
CA MET A 158 8.39 -5.73 -10.93
C MET A 158 7.41 -6.16 -12.03
N LEU A 159 6.18 -5.63 -12.04
CA LEU A 159 5.20 -5.92 -13.09
C LEU A 159 5.64 -5.40 -14.45
N ALA A 160 6.24 -4.21 -14.49
CA ALA A 160 6.77 -3.63 -15.72
C ALA A 160 7.96 -4.44 -16.26
N GLU A 161 8.87 -4.85 -15.37
CA GLU A 161 10.03 -5.69 -15.71
C GLU A 161 9.60 -7.08 -16.20
N ALA A 162 8.63 -7.71 -15.53
CA ALA A 162 8.07 -8.98 -15.98
C ALA A 162 7.43 -8.85 -17.37
N LEU A 163 6.70 -7.75 -17.62
CA LEU A 163 6.10 -7.49 -18.93
C LEU A 163 7.14 -7.31 -20.04
N SER A 164 8.19 -6.52 -19.81
CA SER A 164 9.22 -6.32 -20.83
C SER A 164 10.06 -7.58 -21.08
N MET A 165 10.29 -8.38 -20.04
CA MET A 165 10.97 -9.66 -20.16
C MET A 165 10.13 -10.68 -20.94
N GLU A 166 8.81 -10.73 -20.72
CA GLU A 166 7.92 -11.64 -21.45
C GLU A 166 7.78 -11.24 -22.93
N LEU A 167 7.70 -9.94 -23.24
CA LEU A 167 7.45 -9.44 -24.59
C LEU A 167 8.72 -9.29 -25.44
N ILE A 168 9.78 -8.68 -24.89
CA ILE A 168 11.00 -8.31 -25.65
C ILE A 168 12.22 -9.14 -25.17
N GLY A 169 12.14 -9.77 -23.99
CA GLY A 169 13.30 -10.39 -23.36
C GLY A 169 14.34 -9.37 -22.88
N ARG A 170 13.92 -8.13 -22.61
CA ARG A 170 14.77 -7.04 -22.12
C ARG A 170 14.22 -6.50 -20.80
N SER A 171 15.11 -6.03 -19.93
CA SER A 171 14.71 -5.41 -18.67
C SER A 171 14.08 -4.03 -18.91
N TRP A 172 13.16 -3.64 -18.02
CA TRP A 172 12.53 -2.33 -18.07
C TRP A 172 13.59 -1.23 -17.86
N PRO A 173 13.55 -0.11 -18.61
CA PRO A 173 14.50 0.98 -18.41
C PRO A 173 14.33 1.59 -17.01
N ASN A 174 15.39 1.57 -16.21
CA ASN A 174 15.39 2.28 -14.94
C ASN A 174 15.47 3.79 -15.20
N CYS A 175 14.80 4.61 -14.39
CA CYS A 175 14.83 6.08 -14.53
C CYS A 175 16.25 6.68 -14.54
N GLY A 176 17.27 5.95 -14.06
CA GLY A 176 18.69 6.33 -14.14
C GLY A 176 19.43 5.91 -15.42
N SER A 177 18.90 4.98 -16.23
CA SER A 177 19.54 4.58 -17.51
C SER A 177 19.25 5.57 -18.63
N LEU A 178 18.10 6.24 -18.59
CA LEU A 178 17.70 7.26 -19.57
C LEU A 178 18.62 8.50 -19.58
N TYR A 179 19.32 8.78 -18.47
CA TYR A 179 20.24 9.93 -18.36
C TYR A 179 21.67 9.63 -18.81
N ASN A 180 22.08 8.35 -18.87
CA ASN A 180 23.48 7.97 -19.14
C ASN A 180 23.72 7.52 -20.59
N SER A 181 22.68 7.29 -21.39
CA SER A 181 22.80 6.94 -22.81
C SER A 181 22.66 8.17 -23.71
N ALA A 182 23.71 9.02 -23.70
CA ALA A 182 23.91 10.05 -24.73
C ALA A 182 24.16 9.46 -26.15
N GLU A 183 24.21 8.13 -26.28
CA GLU A 183 24.33 7.42 -27.55
C GLU A 183 23.18 6.42 -27.69
N LYS A 184 22.23 6.74 -28.58
CA LYS A 184 21.02 5.98 -28.92
C LYS A 184 19.95 6.03 -27.83
N ALA A 185 19.12 7.07 -27.91
CA ALA A 185 17.85 7.13 -27.20
C ALA A 185 17.09 5.80 -27.33
N ASP A 186 16.53 5.36 -26.21
CA ASP A 186 15.57 4.26 -26.05
C ASP A 186 14.26 4.46 -26.85
N THR A 187 14.27 5.25 -27.93
CA THR A 187 13.11 5.47 -28.83
C THR A 187 12.62 4.17 -29.45
N GLY A 188 13.49 3.16 -29.60
CA GLY A 188 13.11 1.85 -30.10
C GLY A 188 12.55 0.90 -29.04
N PHE A 189 12.71 1.17 -27.73
CA PHE A 189 12.22 0.26 -26.69
C PHE A 189 10.70 0.30 -26.60
N ALA A 190 10.11 1.51 -26.53
CA ALA A 190 8.67 1.69 -26.53
C ALA A 190 8.03 1.13 -27.81
N GLU A 191 8.57 1.47 -28.99
CA GLU A 191 8.08 0.92 -30.26
C GLU A 191 8.22 -0.61 -30.36
N ALA A 192 9.29 -1.19 -29.80
CA ALA A 192 9.47 -2.64 -29.76
C ALA A 192 8.51 -3.30 -28.78
N LEU A 193 8.22 -2.65 -27.65
CA LEU A 193 7.25 -3.09 -26.65
C LEU A 193 5.85 -3.10 -27.26
N ASP A 194 5.48 -2.03 -27.95
CA ASP A 194 4.17 -1.87 -28.59
C ASP A 194 3.97 -2.92 -29.69
N LYS A 195 4.98 -3.12 -30.56
CA LYS A 195 4.94 -4.17 -31.59
C LYS A 195 4.84 -5.58 -31.00
N ALA A 196 5.59 -5.85 -29.92
CA ALA A 196 5.52 -7.13 -29.25
C ALA A 196 4.17 -7.33 -28.54
N ALA A 197 3.61 -6.27 -27.97
CA ALA A 197 2.30 -6.28 -27.34
C ALA A 197 1.17 -6.52 -28.36
N GLU A 198 1.22 -5.86 -29.52
CA GLU A 198 0.30 -6.13 -30.64
C GLU A 198 0.42 -7.58 -31.13
N ALA A 199 1.65 -8.09 -31.27
CA ALA A 199 1.89 -9.48 -31.68
C ALA A 199 1.38 -10.51 -30.65
N ALA A 200 1.42 -10.18 -29.36
CA ALA A 200 0.84 -10.97 -28.29
C ALA A 200 -0.69 -10.82 -28.17
N GLY A 201 -1.30 -9.92 -28.94
CA GLY A 201 -2.73 -9.65 -28.94
C GLY A 201 -3.20 -8.76 -27.78
N TYR A 202 -2.31 -7.98 -27.19
CA TYR A 202 -2.66 -6.94 -26.22
C TYR A 202 -3.11 -5.66 -26.93
N GLN A 203 -3.98 -4.88 -26.28
CA GLN A 203 -4.37 -3.56 -26.78
C GLN A 203 -3.35 -2.54 -26.32
N VAL A 204 -2.67 -1.91 -27.28
CA VAL A 204 -1.77 -0.77 -27.08
C VAL A 204 -2.56 0.51 -27.35
N ARG A 205 -2.31 1.55 -26.56
CA ARG A 205 -3.05 2.82 -26.61
C ARG A 205 -2.29 3.92 -27.33
#